data_AF-A0AA39RR13-F1
#
_entry.id   AF-A0AA39RR13-F1
#
_cell.length_a   1.000
_cell.length_b   1.000
_cell.length_c   1.000
_cell.angle_alpha   90.00
_cell.angle_beta   90.00
_cell.angle_gamma   90.00
#
_symmetry.space_group_name_H-M   'P 1'
#
loop_
_entity.id
_entity.type
_entity.pdbx_description
1 polymer ?
#
loop_
_entity_poly.entity_id
_entity_poly.type
_entity_poly.pdbx_seq_one_letter_code
_entity_poly.pdbx_strand_id
1 'polypeptide(L)'
;MSMSMSMSMLMSSSLWSIVVDSGSGTLLFLHLLSFLPSAMSQTPLSFICPPDQNNTASVNYIYNVGQLFNRKLYDKGNKSIYYGEYPDKVYGVYLCRFDVTQETCQNCLATATDWLVQECNSNKTAIAWFDECMVRYSNISSFSTLETSPSVTWMNVQNVAQPDELNEILKQTLNNAIVTLSASNYGTMSASISNNEQVYSLVQCIPDLSTENCRACLTKAASSLFEGKRGGRVLNPSCNIRYELYSFYGNPATTDGTPEPATKAGAPGPNNGGEFIC
;
A
#
# COMPACT_ATOMS: atom_id res chain seq x y z
N MET A 1 -18.38 12.26 33.98
CA MET A 1 -17.59 11.03 33.82
C MET A 1 -17.60 10.67 32.35
N SER A 2 -16.46 10.82 31.69
CA SER A 2 -16.25 10.48 30.28
C SER A 2 -16.15 8.96 30.15
N MET A 3 -17.02 8.33 29.36
CA MET A 3 -16.87 6.93 28.98
C MET A 3 -16.06 6.88 27.68
N SER A 4 -14.84 6.39 27.80
CA SER A 4 -14.01 5.92 26.69
C SER A 4 -14.69 4.72 26.04
N MET A 5 -14.93 4.77 24.72
CA MET A 5 -15.24 3.58 23.92
C MET A 5 -13.94 3.10 23.27
N SER A 6 -13.40 2.00 23.80
CA SER A 6 -12.41 1.18 23.11
C SER A 6 -13.17 0.27 22.15
N MET A 7 -12.89 0.36 20.86
CA MET A 7 -13.44 -0.54 19.85
C MET A 7 -12.44 -1.69 19.63
N SER A 8 -12.71 -2.83 20.25
CA SER A 8 -12.04 -4.10 19.96
C SER A 8 -12.83 -4.80 18.86
N MET A 9 -12.27 -4.94 17.66
CA MET A 9 -12.84 -5.81 16.63
C MET A 9 -12.64 -7.27 17.04
N LEU A 10 -13.69 -7.89 17.57
CA LEU A 10 -13.84 -9.34 17.59
C LEU A 10 -14.55 -9.75 16.30
N MET A 11 -13.85 -10.47 15.42
CA MET A 11 -14.49 -11.19 14.32
C MET A 11 -15.34 -12.32 14.92
N SER A 12 -16.63 -12.06 15.11
CA SER A 12 -17.62 -13.05 15.50
C SER A 12 -18.54 -13.30 14.31
N SER A 13 -18.51 -14.54 13.82
CA SER A 13 -19.38 -15.07 12.76
C SER A 13 -20.85 -14.85 13.11
N SER A 14 -21.56 -14.04 12.33
CA SER A 14 -23.01 -13.84 12.47
C SER A 14 -23.75 -14.44 11.28
N LEU A 15 -24.08 -15.73 11.39
CA LEU A 15 -25.10 -16.36 10.54
C LEU A 15 -26.48 -15.99 11.10
N TRP A 16 -27.31 -15.33 10.29
CA TRP A 16 -28.74 -15.18 10.58
C TRP A 16 -29.50 -16.27 9.83
N SER A 17 -30.39 -17.02 10.51
CA SER A 17 -31.25 -18.02 9.89
C SER A 17 -32.64 -17.43 9.63
N ILE A 18 -33.16 -17.57 8.41
CA ILE A 18 -34.57 -17.28 8.09
C ILE A 18 -35.34 -18.59 8.14
N VAL A 19 -36.41 -18.64 8.93
CA VAL A 19 -37.36 -19.76 8.98
C VAL A 19 -38.57 -19.39 8.12
N VAL A 20 -38.89 -20.22 7.13
CA VAL A 20 -40.14 -20.12 6.36
C VAL A 20 -41.03 -21.28 6.76
N ASP A 21 -42.16 -20.97 7.40
CA ASP A 21 -43.14 -21.97 7.83
C ASP A 21 -44.11 -22.28 6.67
N SER A 22 -43.96 -23.45 6.05
CA SER A 22 -44.99 -23.99 5.16
C SER A 22 -45.82 -24.97 5.98
N GLY A 23 -47.08 -24.63 6.24
CA GLY A 23 -48.03 -25.30 7.15
C GLY A 23 -48.43 -26.74 6.79
N SER A 24 -47.49 -27.57 6.37
CA SER A 24 -47.63 -29.02 6.25
C SER A 24 -46.26 -29.68 6.51
N GLY A 25 -45.94 -29.87 7.80
CA GLY A 25 -45.15 -30.98 8.33
C GLY A 25 -43.72 -31.25 7.85
N THR A 26 -43.09 -30.38 7.06
CA THR A 26 -41.72 -30.62 6.57
C THR A 26 -40.89 -29.33 6.60
N LEU A 27 -39.96 -29.23 7.56
CA LEU A 27 -38.97 -28.15 7.64
C LEU A 27 -37.82 -28.44 6.67
N LEU A 28 -37.78 -27.73 5.54
CA LEU A 28 -36.69 -27.83 4.57
C LEU A 28 -35.71 -26.67 4.81
N PHE A 29 -34.55 -26.96 5.41
CA PHE A 29 -33.48 -25.97 5.59
C PHE A 29 -32.73 -25.74 4.27
N LEU A 30 -33.13 -24.73 3.50
CA LEU A 30 -32.35 -24.24 2.36
C LEU A 30 -31.24 -23.32 2.85
N HIS A 31 -30.01 -23.83 2.95
CA HIS A 31 -28.82 -23.02 3.17
C HIS A 31 -28.43 -22.26 1.89
N LEU A 32 -29.14 -21.16 1.61
CA LEU A 32 -28.63 -20.19 0.64
C LEU A 32 -27.44 -19.48 1.30
N LEU A 33 -26.22 -19.93 1.00
CA LEU A 33 -25.01 -19.14 1.25
C LEU A 33 -25.02 -17.96 0.27
N SER A 34 -25.82 -16.92 0.57
CA SER A 34 -25.58 -15.61 0.01
C SER A 34 -24.25 -15.14 0.59
N PHE A 35 -23.16 -15.42 -0.11
CA PHE A 35 -21.96 -14.59 -0.01
C PHE A 35 -22.39 -13.20 -0.48
N LEU A 36 -22.96 -12.40 0.43
CA LEU A 36 -22.72 -10.97 0.35
C LEU A 36 -21.20 -10.87 0.42
N PRO A 37 -20.52 -10.32 -0.60
CA PRO A 37 -19.14 -9.95 -0.43
C PRO A 37 -19.13 -9.04 0.78
N SER A 38 -18.61 -9.51 1.90
CA SER A 38 -18.16 -8.63 2.96
C SER A 38 -17.10 -7.81 2.27
N ALA A 39 -17.46 -6.63 1.75
CA ALA A 39 -16.48 -5.65 1.35
C ALA A 39 -15.65 -5.44 2.61
N MET A 40 -14.47 -6.06 2.66
CA MET A 40 -13.50 -5.77 3.70
C MET A 40 -13.18 -4.30 3.48
N SER A 41 -13.88 -3.43 4.21
CA SER A 41 -13.60 -2.01 4.22
C SER A 41 -12.16 -1.91 4.72
N GLN A 42 -11.22 -1.70 3.80
CA GLN A 42 -9.84 -1.51 4.15
C GLN A 42 -9.80 -0.29 5.10
N THR A 43 -9.21 -0.45 6.27
CA THR A 43 -9.01 0.67 7.20
C THR A 43 -7.68 1.34 6.89
N PRO A 44 -7.57 2.68 7.00
CA PRO A 44 -6.30 3.35 6.83
C PRO A 44 -5.30 2.83 7.88
N LEU A 45 -4.04 2.69 7.48
CA LEU A 45 -2.93 2.53 8.42
C LEU A 45 -2.82 3.79 9.28
N SER A 46 -2.92 4.96 8.68
CA SER A 46 -2.99 6.23 9.39
C SER A 46 -3.55 7.31 8.48
N PHE A 47 -4.06 8.38 9.07
CA PHE A 47 -4.51 9.57 8.36
C PHE A 47 -4.32 10.82 9.22
N ILE A 48 -4.17 11.96 8.56
CA ILE A 48 -3.95 13.24 9.22
C ILE A 48 -4.77 14.32 8.51
N CYS A 49 -5.64 14.98 9.27
CA CYS A 49 -6.34 16.20 8.89
C CYS A 49 -5.84 17.35 9.79
N PRO A 50 -4.87 18.18 9.37
CA PRO A 50 -4.27 19.21 10.22
C PRO A 50 -5.31 20.25 10.69
N PRO A 51 -5.44 20.52 12.00
CA PRO A 51 -6.28 21.60 12.50
C PRO A 51 -5.56 22.93 12.23
N ASP A 52 -6.06 23.72 11.29
CA ASP A 52 -5.49 25.04 10.98
C ASP A 52 -6.64 26.05 10.78
N GLN A 53 -6.48 27.23 11.39
CA GLN A 53 -7.47 28.31 11.42
C GLN A 53 -7.83 28.82 10.01
N ASN A 54 -7.01 28.53 8.99
CA ASN A 54 -7.29 28.89 7.59
C ASN A 54 -7.50 27.67 6.66
N ASN A 55 -7.62 26.47 7.23
CA ASN A 55 -7.72 25.21 6.49
C ASN A 55 -9.17 24.75 6.32
N THR A 56 -10.18 25.60 6.57
CA THR A 56 -11.59 25.24 6.40
C THR A 56 -11.96 25.10 4.92
N ALA A 57 -12.36 23.89 4.51
CA ALA A 57 -12.82 23.58 3.16
C ALA A 57 -14.29 23.97 2.96
N SER A 58 -14.63 24.41 1.75
CA SER A 58 -16.01 24.55 1.31
C SER A 58 -16.59 23.19 0.92
N VAL A 59 -17.91 23.07 0.84
CA VAL A 59 -18.57 21.86 0.31
C VAL A 59 -18.12 21.57 -1.13
N ASN A 60 -17.95 22.61 -1.96
CA ASN A 60 -17.48 22.46 -3.35
C ASN A 60 -16.04 21.96 -3.40
N TYR A 61 -15.18 22.42 -2.50
CA TYR A 61 -13.80 21.96 -2.40
C TYR A 61 -13.75 20.45 -2.10
N ILE A 62 -14.55 19.99 -1.13
CA ILE A 62 -14.62 18.56 -0.77
C ILE A 62 -15.23 17.72 -1.90
N TYR A 63 -16.25 18.24 -2.58
CA TYR A 63 -16.76 17.61 -3.80
C TYR A 63 -15.66 17.43 -4.84
N ASN A 64 -14.84 18.47 -5.08
CA ASN A 64 -13.71 18.43 -6.00
C ASN A 64 -12.63 17.43 -5.56
N VAL A 65 -12.40 17.22 -4.26
CA VAL A 65 -11.53 16.15 -3.73
C VAL A 65 -12.05 14.77 -4.16
N GLY A 66 -13.34 14.51 -3.99
CA GLY A 66 -13.96 13.25 -4.43
C GLY A 66 -13.80 13.03 -5.94
N GLN A 67 -14.06 14.05 -6.75
CA GLN A 67 -13.90 13.98 -8.20
C GLN A 67 -12.43 13.78 -8.65
N LEU A 68 -11.48 14.34 -7.90
CA LEU A 68 -10.05 14.27 -8.23
C LEU A 68 -9.53 12.83 -8.28
N PHE A 69 -9.95 12.00 -7.32
CA PHE A 69 -9.44 10.64 -7.12
C PHE A 69 -10.39 9.53 -7.59
N ASN A 70 -11.70 9.80 -7.73
CA ASN A 70 -12.67 8.82 -8.26
C ASN A 70 -12.64 8.66 -9.79
N ARG A 71 -11.56 9.11 -10.45
CA ARG A 71 -11.31 8.87 -11.88
C ARG A 71 -10.30 7.74 -12.05
N LYS A 72 -10.18 7.20 -13.27
CA LYS A 72 -9.18 6.17 -13.58
C LYS A 72 -7.77 6.75 -13.49
N LEU A 73 -7.08 6.44 -12.40
CA LEU A 73 -5.74 6.95 -12.09
C LEU A 73 -4.63 5.91 -12.23
N TYR A 74 -4.95 4.62 -12.14
CA TYR A 74 -3.96 3.54 -12.16
C TYR A 74 -3.07 3.53 -13.43
N ASP A 75 -3.59 3.94 -14.59
CA ASP A 75 -2.84 4.03 -15.86
C ASP A 75 -1.91 5.26 -15.95
N LYS A 76 -1.87 6.10 -14.90
CA LYS A 76 -1.13 7.38 -14.92
C LYS A 76 0.17 7.36 -14.12
N GLY A 77 0.62 6.18 -13.68
CA GLY A 77 1.98 5.95 -13.21
C GLY A 77 2.34 6.63 -11.88
N ASN A 78 1.35 6.88 -11.01
CA ASN A 78 1.44 7.75 -9.83
C ASN A 78 1.79 9.20 -10.26
N LYS A 79 1.00 10.21 -9.87
CA LYS A 79 1.25 11.59 -10.34
C LYS A 79 0.59 12.63 -9.45
N SER A 80 1.19 13.81 -9.39
CA SER A 80 0.47 15.03 -9.00
C SER A 80 -0.63 15.36 -10.01
N ILE A 81 -1.81 15.64 -9.48
CA ILE A 81 -3.03 15.87 -10.24
C ILE A 81 -3.79 17.06 -9.68
N TYR A 82 -4.72 17.60 -10.46
CA TYR A 82 -5.64 18.65 -10.01
C TYR A 82 -7.04 18.47 -10.58
N TYR A 83 -8.00 19.14 -9.95
CA TYR A 83 -9.40 19.19 -10.36
C TYR A 83 -10.05 20.51 -9.87
N GLY A 84 -11.02 21.01 -10.63
CA GLY A 84 -11.75 22.24 -10.32
C GLY A 84 -10.99 23.53 -10.65
N GLU A 85 -11.66 24.65 -10.37
CA GLU A 85 -11.17 26.01 -10.61
C GLU A 85 -11.20 26.83 -9.32
N TYR A 86 -10.48 27.95 -9.31
CA TYR A 86 -10.46 28.85 -8.14
C TYR A 86 -11.86 29.38 -7.81
N PRO A 87 -12.24 29.48 -6.51
CA PRO A 87 -11.40 29.29 -5.33
C PRO A 87 -11.31 27.82 -4.82
N ASP A 88 -12.05 26.89 -5.42
CA ASP A 88 -12.20 25.51 -4.94
C ASP A 88 -11.30 24.49 -5.68
N LYS A 89 -10.22 24.98 -6.31
CA LYS A 89 -9.26 24.14 -7.01
C LYS A 89 -8.49 23.26 -6.03
N VAL A 90 -8.46 21.96 -6.31
CA VAL A 90 -7.78 20.96 -5.48
C VAL A 90 -6.58 20.42 -6.23
N TYR A 91 -5.45 20.31 -5.53
CA TYR A 91 -4.29 19.55 -5.96
C TYR A 91 -4.21 18.27 -5.14
N GLY A 92 -3.70 17.19 -5.74
CA GLY A 92 -3.48 15.96 -5.02
C GLY A 92 -2.34 15.14 -5.58
N VAL A 93 -1.86 14.22 -4.76
CA VAL A 93 -0.90 13.18 -5.14
C VAL A 93 -1.44 11.86 -4.61
N TYR A 94 -1.22 10.81 -5.40
CA TYR A 94 -1.51 9.45 -4.98
C TYR A 94 -0.30 8.56 -5.27
N LEU A 95 -0.16 7.51 -4.47
CA LEU A 95 0.92 6.55 -4.59
C LEU A 95 0.35 5.16 -4.34
N CYS A 96 0.14 4.37 -5.39
CA CYS A 96 -0.11 2.94 -5.25
C CYS A 96 1.21 2.19 -5.04
N ARG A 97 1.18 1.15 -4.21
CA ARG A 97 2.31 0.26 -4.02
C ARG A 97 2.64 -0.41 -5.35
N PHE A 98 3.89 -0.39 -5.76
CA PHE A 98 4.24 -0.69 -7.16
C PHE A 98 3.93 -2.13 -7.60
N ASP A 99 3.89 -3.08 -6.66
CA ASP A 99 3.64 -4.50 -6.91
C ASP A 99 2.16 -4.89 -7.02
N VAL A 100 1.22 -3.97 -6.78
CA VAL A 100 -0.23 -4.30 -6.80
C VAL A 100 -0.83 -4.14 -8.19
N THR A 101 -1.91 -4.86 -8.45
CA THR A 101 -2.63 -4.76 -9.74
C THR A 101 -3.29 -3.40 -9.91
N GLN A 102 -3.63 -3.05 -11.16
CA GLN A 102 -4.37 -1.84 -11.49
C GLN A 102 -5.72 -1.77 -10.75
N GLU A 103 -6.43 -2.89 -10.66
CA GLU A 103 -7.70 -3.00 -9.95
C GLU A 103 -7.52 -2.76 -8.44
N THR A 104 -6.55 -3.42 -7.82
CA THR A 104 -6.20 -3.23 -6.40
C THR A 104 -5.87 -1.77 -6.11
N CYS A 105 -5.03 -1.15 -6.95
CA CYS A 105 -4.68 0.26 -6.84
C CYS A 105 -5.93 1.15 -6.90
N GLN A 106 -6.79 0.99 -7.93
CA GLN A 106 -7.97 1.84 -8.08
C GLN A 106 -8.97 1.67 -6.93
N ASN A 107 -9.17 0.44 -6.44
CA ASN A 107 -10.03 0.15 -5.31
C ASN A 107 -9.51 0.78 -4.02
N CYS A 108 -8.19 0.72 -3.77
CA CYS A 108 -7.57 1.39 -2.64
C CYS A 108 -7.74 2.91 -2.73
N LEU A 109 -7.50 3.52 -3.90
CA LEU A 109 -7.66 4.97 -4.09
C LEU A 109 -9.10 5.44 -3.85
N ALA A 110 -10.09 4.69 -4.35
CA ALA A 110 -11.49 4.99 -4.10
C ALA A 110 -11.82 4.92 -2.60
N THR A 111 -11.44 3.82 -1.94
CA THR A 111 -11.67 3.61 -0.50
C THR A 111 -10.99 4.71 0.34
N ALA A 112 -9.74 5.04 0.03
CA ALA A 112 -8.99 6.08 0.73
C ALA A 112 -9.61 7.47 0.54
N THR A 113 -10.15 7.75 -0.64
CA THR A 113 -10.82 9.02 -0.93
C THR A 113 -12.13 9.14 -0.18
N ASP A 114 -12.97 8.10 -0.22
CA ASP A 114 -14.23 8.09 0.50
C ASP A 114 -14.02 8.28 2.01
N TRP A 115 -13.00 7.60 2.56
CA TRP A 115 -12.61 7.76 3.96
C TRP A 115 -12.17 9.19 4.28
N LEU A 116 -11.27 9.77 3.47
CA LEU A 116 -10.80 11.14 3.67
C LEU A 116 -11.92 12.17 3.54
N VAL A 117 -12.83 12.00 2.58
CA VAL A 117 -13.98 12.89 2.38
C VAL A 117 -14.94 12.83 3.58
N GLN A 118 -15.05 11.69 4.25
CA GLN A 118 -15.88 11.53 5.45
C GLN A 118 -15.20 12.11 6.70
N GLU A 119 -13.96 11.71 6.97
CA GLU A 119 -13.24 12.03 8.21
C GLU A 119 -12.57 13.42 8.19
N CYS A 120 -12.11 13.88 7.03
CA CYS A 120 -11.45 15.18 6.86
C CYS A 120 -12.34 16.21 6.12
N ASN A 121 -13.67 16.08 6.21
CA ASN A 121 -14.66 16.88 5.45
C ASN A 121 -14.59 18.40 5.65
N SER A 122 -13.85 18.88 6.64
CA SER A 122 -13.66 20.31 6.91
C SER A 122 -12.29 20.84 6.50
N ASN A 123 -11.37 20.01 6.00
CA ASN A 123 -9.96 20.35 5.85
C ASN A 123 -9.57 20.50 4.37
N LYS A 124 -8.85 21.57 4.01
CA LYS A 124 -8.30 21.78 2.65
C LYS A 124 -7.06 20.95 2.36
N THR A 125 -6.38 20.46 3.38
CA THR A 125 -5.25 19.55 3.27
C THR A 125 -5.48 18.31 4.12
N ALA A 126 -5.22 17.13 3.56
CA ALA A 126 -5.18 15.89 4.31
C ALA A 126 -4.32 14.84 3.60
N ILE A 127 -3.91 13.82 4.35
CA ILE A 127 -3.21 12.64 3.85
C ILE A 127 -3.74 11.39 4.55
N ALA A 128 -3.91 10.31 3.80
CA ALA A 128 -4.16 8.97 4.34
C ALA A 128 -3.23 7.96 3.68
N TRP A 129 -2.74 7.03 4.50
CA TRP A 129 -1.95 5.89 4.07
C TRP A 129 -2.73 4.61 4.32
N PHE A 130 -2.84 3.79 3.30
CA PHE A 130 -3.39 2.43 3.30
C PHE A 130 -2.26 1.46 2.98
N ASP A 131 -2.51 0.14 3.06
CA ASP A 131 -1.46 -0.84 2.79
C ASP A 131 -1.01 -0.85 1.32
N GLU A 132 -1.95 -0.55 0.42
CA GLU A 132 -1.79 -0.66 -1.03
C GLU A 132 -1.68 0.71 -1.71
N CYS A 133 -2.03 1.80 -1.03
CA CYS A 133 -1.96 3.14 -1.59
C CYS A 133 -1.84 4.26 -0.53
N MET A 134 -1.50 5.45 -0.99
CA MET A 134 -1.58 6.70 -0.25
C MET A 134 -2.36 7.73 -1.08
N VAL A 135 -3.20 8.52 -0.43
CA VAL A 135 -3.90 9.67 -1.03
C VAL A 135 -3.60 10.91 -0.20
N ARG A 136 -3.20 11.99 -0.86
CA ARG A 136 -2.97 13.30 -0.23
C ARG A 136 -3.52 14.40 -1.11
N TYR A 137 -4.23 15.36 -0.52
CA TYR A 137 -4.72 16.55 -1.21
C TYR A 137 -4.37 17.83 -0.48
N SER A 138 -4.33 18.95 -1.21
CA SER A 138 -4.07 20.29 -0.69
C SER A 138 -4.59 21.36 -1.65
N ASN A 139 -4.80 22.58 -1.14
CA ASN A 139 -5.17 23.75 -1.93
C ASN A 139 -3.95 24.43 -2.58
N ILE A 140 -2.74 23.91 -2.33
CA ILE A 140 -1.48 24.35 -2.93
C ILE A 140 -0.80 23.18 -3.65
N SER A 141 -0.05 23.48 -4.72
CA SER A 141 0.48 22.47 -5.64
C SER A 141 1.89 21.97 -5.31
N SER A 142 2.30 21.95 -4.04
CA SER A 142 3.70 21.75 -3.62
C SER A 142 4.15 20.28 -3.50
N PHE A 143 3.65 19.37 -4.33
CA PHE A 143 3.94 17.93 -4.19
C PHE A 143 5.29 17.49 -4.77
N SER A 144 5.97 18.34 -5.55
CA SER A 144 7.30 18.06 -6.09
C SER A 144 8.44 18.41 -5.12
N THR A 145 8.14 19.00 -3.97
CA THR A 145 9.13 19.30 -2.93
C THR A 145 9.26 18.13 -1.96
N LEU A 146 10.47 17.87 -1.47
CA LEU A 146 10.72 16.85 -0.47
C LEU A 146 9.99 17.19 0.84
N GLU A 147 9.02 16.35 1.21
CA GLU A 147 8.25 16.46 2.44
C GLU A 147 8.36 15.17 3.26
N THR A 148 8.93 15.30 4.46
CA THR A 148 9.08 14.18 5.41
C THR A 148 8.18 14.34 6.63
N SER A 149 7.25 15.29 6.60
CA SER A 149 6.35 15.60 7.71
C SER A 149 4.95 15.91 7.17
N PRO A 150 3.87 15.43 7.81
CA PRO A 150 3.88 14.61 9.01
C PRO A 150 4.46 13.21 8.78
N SER A 151 5.08 12.63 9.81
CA SER A 151 5.71 11.29 9.75
C SER A 151 5.04 10.37 10.74
N VAL A 152 4.71 9.16 10.29
CA VAL A 152 4.07 8.13 11.11
C VAL A 152 4.93 6.87 11.10
N THR A 153 5.41 6.46 12.27
CA THR A 153 6.23 5.25 12.45
C THR A 153 5.42 4.19 13.17
N TRP A 154 5.40 2.98 12.60
CA TRP A 154 4.73 1.81 13.17
C TRP A 154 5.74 0.71 13.41
N MET A 155 5.49 -0.11 14.42
CA MET A 155 6.29 -1.29 14.71
C MET A 155 5.39 -2.45 15.07
N ASN A 156 5.86 -3.66 14.75
CA ASN A 156 5.35 -4.83 15.43
C ASN A 156 5.79 -4.74 16.91
N VAL A 157 4.84 -4.92 17.83
CA VAL A 157 5.12 -4.83 19.27
C VAL A 157 6.05 -5.96 19.75
N GLN A 158 6.05 -7.10 19.06
CA GLN A 158 6.88 -8.24 19.38
C GLN A 158 8.34 -8.02 18.96
N ASN A 159 9.25 -8.51 19.78
CA ASN A 159 10.68 -8.48 19.52
C ASN A 159 11.12 -9.75 18.76
N VAL A 160 12.25 -9.65 18.05
CA VAL A 160 12.96 -10.82 17.53
C VAL A 160 13.87 -11.45 18.59
N ALA A 161 14.24 -12.71 18.37
CA ALA A 161 15.20 -13.41 19.24
C ALA A 161 16.64 -12.91 19.07
N GLN A 162 17.02 -12.47 17.86
CA GLN A 162 18.37 -12.02 17.51
C GLN A 162 18.32 -10.56 17.01
N PRO A 163 18.17 -9.57 17.92
CA PRO A 163 17.98 -8.17 17.53
C PRO A 163 19.18 -7.58 16.79
N ASP A 164 20.40 -7.88 17.22
CA ASP A 164 21.61 -7.32 16.59
C ASP A 164 21.79 -7.79 15.14
N GLU A 165 21.60 -9.11 14.91
CA GLU A 165 21.68 -9.72 13.58
C GLU A 165 20.59 -9.16 12.65
N LEU A 166 19.35 -9.05 13.13
CA LEU A 166 18.27 -8.40 12.38
C LEU A 166 18.65 -6.95 12.03
N ASN A 167 19.09 -6.15 13.01
CA ASN A 167 19.35 -4.73 12.79
C ASN A 167 20.46 -4.51 11.75
N GLU A 168 21.52 -5.31 11.78
CA GLU A 168 22.60 -5.25 10.80
C GLU A 168 22.09 -5.59 9.39
N ILE A 169 21.39 -6.72 9.25
CA ILE A 169 20.88 -7.20 7.97
C ILE A 169 19.79 -6.28 7.43
N LEU A 170 18.90 -5.77 8.28
CA LEU A 170 17.86 -4.81 7.91
C LEU A 170 18.49 -3.51 7.38
N LYS A 171 19.52 -2.98 8.06
CA LYS A 171 20.25 -1.81 7.59
C LYS A 171 20.88 -2.06 6.21
N GLN A 172 21.48 -3.22 5.99
CA GLN A 172 22.06 -3.58 4.70
C GLN A 172 20.99 -3.71 3.61
N THR A 173 19.90 -4.43 3.85
CA THR A 173 18.82 -4.62 2.87
C THR A 173 18.12 -3.32 2.52
N LEU A 174 17.83 -2.46 3.49
CA LEU A 174 17.25 -1.13 3.24
C LEU A 174 18.20 -0.25 2.43
N ASN A 175 19.47 -0.17 2.83
CA ASN A 175 20.45 0.61 2.07
C ASN A 175 20.54 0.12 0.62
N ASN A 176 20.67 -1.19 0.41
CA ASN A 176 20.72 -1.77 -0.92
C ASN A 176 19.47 -1.44 -1.74
N ALA A 177 18.26 -1.58 -1.16
CA ALA A 177 17.03 -1.21 -1.84
C ALA A 177 16.97 0.28 -2.22
N ILE A 178 17.55 1.17 -1.40
CA ILE A 178 17.63 2.61 -1.63
C ILE A 178 18.65 2.97 -2.73
N VAL A 179 19.80 2.30 -2.80
CA VAL A 179 20.78 2.54 -3.88
C VAL A 179 20.29 1.96 -5.21
N THR A 180 19.61 0.81 -5.21
CA THR A 180 19.15 0.13 -6.43
C THR A 180 17.69 0.39 -6.77
N LEU A 181 17.17 1.59 -6.47
CA LEU A 181 15.81 1.97 -6.84
C LEU A 181 15.59 1.81 -8.35
N SER A 182 14.44 1.26 -8.72
CA SER A 182 13.96 1.24 -10.09
C SER A 182 13.63 2.64 -10.61
N ALA A 183 13.39 2.76 -11.91
CA ALA A 183 12.93 4.02 -12.53
C ALA A 183 11.60 4.55 -11.94
N SER A 184 10.83 3.69 -11.26
CA SER A 184 9.58 4.07 -10.58
C SER A 184 9.80 4.48 -9.11
N ASN A 185 11.04 4.75 -8.70
CA ASN A 185 11.42 5.05 -7.31
C ASN A 185 10.92 3.99 -6.31
N TYR A 186 10.97 2.72 -6.73
CA TYR A 186 10.57 1.56 -5.93
C TYR A 186 11.73 0.58 -5.82
N GLY A 187 11.90 -0.04 -4.65
CA GLY A 187 12.91 -1.06 -4.41
C GLY A 187 12.47 -2.07 -3.35
N THR A 188 12.86 -3.32 -3.56
CA THR A 188 12.64 -4.42 -2.62
C THR A 188 13.93 -5.20 -2.43
N MET A 189 14.16 -5.69 -1.22
CA MET A 189 15.26 -6.59 -0.88
C MET A 189 14.76 -7.66 0.09
N SER A 190 15.43 -8.80 0.11
CA SER A 190 15.25 -9.78 1.18
C SER A 190 16.59 -10.44 1.52
N ALA A 191 16.73 -10.87 2.77
CA ALA A 191 17.93 -11.55 3.23
C ALA A 191 17.61 -12.46 4.43
N SER A 192 18.26 -13.61 4.50
CA SER A 192 18.14 -14.52 5.64
C SER A 192 18.77 -13.88 6.87
N ILE A 193 18.04 -13.89 7.99
CA ILE A 193 18.56 -13.55 9.32
C ILE A 193 19.12 -14.83 9.95
N SER A 194 18.40 -15.94 9.83
CA SER A 194 18.82 -17.26 10.30
C SER A 194 18.31 -18.35 9.35
N ASN A 195 18.54 -19.63 9.68
CA ASN A 195 18.08 -20.75 8.84
C ASN A 195 16.56 -20.77 8.58
N ASN A 196 15.76 -20.18 9.48
CA ASN A 196 14.29 -20.22 9.41
C ASN A 196 13.62 -18.83 9.44
N GLU A 197 14.39 -17.74 9.43
CA GLU A 197 13.85 -16.38 9.50
C GLU A 197 14.52 -15.49 8.46
N GLN A 198 13.71 -14.75 7.71
CA GLN A 198 14.14 -13.89 6.61
C GLN A 198 13.49 -12.53 6.77
N VAL A 199 14.22 -11.46 6.48
CA VAL A 199 13.68 -10.11 6.41
C VAL A 199 13.31 -9.78 4.97
N TYR A 200 12.16 -9.12 4.81
CA TYR A 200 11.67 -8.57 3.56
C TYR A 200 11.56 -7.06 3.73
N SER A 201 12.22 -6.29 2.88
CA SER A 201 12.30 -4.84 2.93
C SER A 201 11.74 -4.23 1.65
N LEU A 202 10.90 -3.21 1.78
CA LEU A 202 10.32 -2.43 0.68
C LEU A 202 10.54 -0.94 0.95
N VAL A 203 10.97 -0.23 -0.09
CA VAL A 203 11.12 1.23 -0.08
C VAL A 203 10.44 1.82 -1.31
N GLN A 204 9.74 2.94 -1.15
CA GLN A 204 9.06 3.60 -2.27
C GLN A 204 8.95 5.11 -2.05
N CYS A 205 9.08 5.88 -3.12
CA CYS A 205 8.80 7.31 -3.13
C CYS A 205 7.65 7.66 -4.07
N ILE A 206 7.08 8.86 -3.88
CA ILE A 206 6.27 9.47 -4.93
C ILE A 206 7.12 9.70 -6.19
N PRO A 207 6.57 9.52 -7.40
CA PRO A 207 7.36 9.52 -8.63
C PRO A 207 7.81 10.92 -9.07
N ASP A 208 7.09 11.97 -8.69
CA ASP A 208 7.45 13.36 -9.02
C ASP A 208 8.69 13.85 -8.24
N LEU A 209 9.23 13.02 -7.34
CA LEU A 209 10.41 13.30 -6.56
C LEU A 209 11.68 12.85 -7.30
N SER A 210 12.70 13.71 -7.35
CA SER A 210 14.00 13.34 -7.90
C SER A 210 14.59 12.14 -7.15
N THR A 211 15.38 11.31 -7.83
CA THR A 211 16.05 10.15 -7.20
C THR A 211 16.89 10.55 -6.00
N GLU A 212 17.55 11.71 -6.04
CA GLU A 212 18.31 12.25 -4.91
C GLU A 212 17.42 12.55 -3.71
N ASN A 213 16.33 13.30 -3.90
CA ASN A 213 15.40 13.61 -2.83
C ASN A 213 14.67 12.36 -2.32
N CYS A 214 14.41 11.39 -3.19
CA CYS A 214 13.87 10.09 -2.81
C CYS A 214 14.83 9.34 -1.88
N ARG A 215 16.10 9.23 -2.23
CA ARG A 215 17.12 8.61 -1.37
C ARG A 215 17.29 9.35 -0.04
N ALA A 216 17.22 10.68 -0.06
CA ALA A 216 17.28 11.49 1.17
C ALA A 216 16.06 11.21 2.08
N CYS A 217 14.86 11.14 1.50
CA CYS A 217 13.64 10.79 2.23
C CYS A 217 13.73 9.40 2.86
N LEU A 218 14.13 8.41 2.06
CA LEU A 218 14.22 7.02 2.50
C LEU A 218 15.31 6.81 3.54
N THR A 219 16.48 7.43 3.39
CA THR A 219 17.55 7.37 4.41
C THR A 219 17.06 7.92 5.75
N LYS A 220 16.37 9.07 5.74
CA LYS A 220 15.78 9.65 6.95
C LYS A 220 14.70 8.73 7.54
N ALA A 221 13.82 8.18 6.71
CA ALA A 221 12.80 7.25 7.14
C ALA A 221 13.41 6.00 7.79
N ALA A 222 14.44 5.41 7.20
CA ALA A 222 15.13 4.23 7.73
C ALA A 222 15.71 4.48 9.12
N SER A 223 16.26 5.68 9.36
CA SER A 223 16.78 6.07 10.69
C SER A 223 15.71 6.22 11.78
N SER A 224 14.43 6.25 11.40
CA SER A 224 13.29 6.37 12.34
C SER A 224 12.70 5.01 12.73
N LEU A 225 13.21 3.89 12.19
CA LEU A 225 12.73 2.56 12.52
C LEU A 225 13.18 2.13 13.91
N PHE A 226 12.33 1.36 14.59
CA PHE A 226 12.65 0.74 15.87
C PHE A 226 13.51 -0.52 15.67
N GLU A 227 14.54 -0.63 16.50
CA GLU A 227 15.45 -1.77 16.53
C GLU A 227 14.81 -3.01 17.18
N GLY A 228 15.22 -4.20 16.71
CA GLY A 228 14.86 -5.48 17.31
C GLY A 228 13.38 -5.88 17.21
N LYS A 229 12.60 -5.23 16.35
CA LYS A 229 11.16 -5.52 16.15
C LYS A 229 10.93 -6.49 15.00
N ARG A 230 9.84 -7.27 15.07
CA ARG A 230 9.47 -8.22 13.99
C ARG A 230 9.00 -7.56 12.70
N GLY A 231 8.83 -6.24 12.69
CA GLY A 231 8.34 -5.50 11.55
C GLY A 231 8.27 -4.02 11.88
N GLY A 232 8.35 -3.18 10.85
CA GLY A 232 8.32 -1.74 11.02
C GLY A 232 7.96 -1.01 9.75
N ARG A 233 7.34 0.16 9.92
CA ARG A 233 6.98 1.07 8.84
C ARG A 233 7.31 2.49 9.18
N VAL A 234 7.64 3.26 8.16
CA VAL A 234 7.66 4.73 8.23
C VAL A 234 6.88 5.26 7.04
N LEU A 235 5.90 6.11 7.33
CA LEU A 235 4.98 6.68 6.36
C LEU A 235 5.19 8.20 6.34
N ASN A 236 5.81 8.69 5.28
CA ASN A 236 5.99 10.12 5.01
C ASN A 236 5.16 10.52 3.78
N PRO A 237 4.94 11.83 3.54
CA PRO A 237 4.24 12.29 2.35
C PRO A 237 5.02 12.03 1.05
N SER A 238 6.35 12.06 1.10
CA SER A 238 7.20 11.85 -0.08
C SER A 238 7.73 10.41 -0.24
N CYS A 239 7.75 9.62 0.83
CA CYS A 239 8.28 8.24 0.78
C CYS A 239 7.71 7.35 1.88
N ASN A 240 7.79 6.05 1.69
CA ASN A 240 7.48 5.06 2.72
C ASN A 240 8.49 3.92 2.73
N ILE A 241 8.64 3.31 3.91
CA ILE A 241 9.44 2.11 4.15
C ILE A 241 8.56 1.11 4.89
N ARG A 242 8.71 -0.17 4.54
CA ARG A 242 8.16 -1.30 5.30
C ARG A 242 9.17 -2.42 5.34
N TYR A 243 9.35 -3.04 6.50
CA TYR A 243 9.96 -4.35 6.60
C TYR A 243 9.11 -5.29 7.45
N GLU A 244 9.16 -6.57 7.13
CA GLU A 244 8.50 -7.65 7.86
C GLU A 244 9.34 -8.94 7.78
N LEU A 245 9.02 -9.91 8.62
CA LEU A 245 9.65 -11.24 8.61
C LEU A 245 8.87 -12.28 7.78
N TYR A 246 7.97 -11.80 6.93
CA TYR A 246 7.20 -12.58 5.97
C TYR A 246 7.10 -11.79 4.66
N SER A 247 6.94 -12.48 3.53
CA SER A 247 6.75 -11.80 2.25
C SER A 247 5.40 -11.08 2.22
N PHE A 248 5.40 -9.81 1.83
CA PHE A 248 4.19 -8.97 1.75
C PHE A 248 4.07 -8.18 0.44
N TYR A 249 5.05 -8.32 -0.45
CA TYR A 249 5.04 -7.70 -1.78
C TYR A 249 5.03 -8.78 -2.85
N GLY A 250 4.29 -8.52 -3.93
CA GLY A 250 4.32 -9.35 -5.12
C GLY A 250 5.57 -9.09 -5.96
N ASN A 251 5.78 -9.92 -6.98
CA ASN A 251 6.63 -9.50 -8.09
C ASN A 251 5.88 -8.39 -8.84
N PRO A 252 6.55 -7.28 -9.21
CA PRO A 252 5.92 -6.25 -10.03
C PRO A 252 5.34 -6.93 -11.28
N ALA A 253 4.07 -6.63 -11.60
CA ALA A 253 3.48 -7.13 -12.83
C ALA A 253 4.38 -6.71 -13.99
N THR A 254 5.11 -7.67 -14.56
CA THR A 254 5.72 -7.52 -15.87
C THR A 254 4.59 -7.11 -16.79
N THR A 255 4.68 -5.92 -17.36
CA THR A 255 3.81 -5.49 -18.45
C THR A 255 3.76 -6.62 -19.46
N ASP A 256 2.54 -7.11 -19.66
CA ASP A 256 2.17 -8.24 -20.50
C ASP A 256 2.86 -8.17 -21.88
N GLY A 257 3.47 -9.28 -22.31
CA GLY A 257 3.83 -9.48 -23.73
C GLY A 257 5.28 -9.77 -24.12
N THR A 258 6.15 -10.33 -23.26
CA THR A 258 7.39 -10.96 -23.76
C THR A 258 7.42 -12.44 -23.37
N PRO A 259 7.51 -13.39 -24.33
CA PRO A 259 7.62 -14.81 -24.00
C PRO A 259 8.86 -15.03 -23.14
N GLU A 260 8.66 -15.66 -21.99
CA GLU A 260 9.71 -16.16 -21.12
C GLU A 260 10.71 -16.99 -21.96
N PRO A 261 12.03 -16.73 -21.88
CA PRO A 261 13.01 -17.55 -22.57
C PRO A 261 12.92 -18.98 -22.04
N ALA A 262 12.49 -19.90 -22.90
CA ALA A 262 12.46 -21.32 -22.60
C ALA A 262 13.79 -21.75 -21.97
N THR A 263 13.71 -22.23 -20.75
CA THR A 263 14.80 -22.87 -20.02
C THR A 263 15.32 -24.01 -20.90
N LYS A 264 16.57 -23.91 -21.37
CA LYS A 264 17.24 -24.99 -22.10
C LYS A 264 17.33 -26.21 -21.19
N ALA A 265 16.43 -27.16 -21.40
CA ALA A 265 16.57 -28.53 -20.94
C ALA A 265 17.88 -29.11 -21.50
N GLY A 266 18.53 -29.93 -20.65
CA GLY A 266 19.89 -30.43 -20.83
C GLY A 266 20.17 -31.07 -22.19
N ALA A 267 21.41 -30.92 -22.62
CA ALA A 267 21.98 -31.60 -23.77
C ALA A 267 21.83 -33.12 -23.64
N PRO A 268 21.32 -33.83 -24.67
CA PRO A 268 21.54 -35.26 -24.79
C PRO A 268 23.00 -35.49 -25.23
N GLY A 269 23.69 -36.42 -24.55
CA GLY A 269 25.03 -36.86 -24.89
C GLY A 269 25.13 -37.49 -26.28
N PRO A 270 26.34 -37.60 -26.84
CA PRO A 270 26.55 -38.08 -28.19
C PRO A 270 26.41 -39.59 -28.22
N ASN A 271 25.64 -40.14 -29.17
CA ASN A 271 25.90 -41.49 -29.64
C ASN A 271 25.63 -41.64 -31.14
N ASN A 272 26.65 -42.25 -31.74
CA ASN A 272 26.89 -42.51 -33.14
C ASN A 272 25.82 -43.42 -33.79
N GLY A 273 25.66 -43.24 -35.10
CA GLY A 273 25.57 -44.38 -36.02
C GLY A 273 24.33 -44.40 -36.92
N GLY A 274 24.58 -44.28 -38.23
CA GLY A 274 23.86 -45.07 -39.23
C GLY A 274 22.85 -44.36 -40.13
N GLU A 275 23.34 -44.01 -41.32
CA GLU A 275 22.77 -44.43 -42.61
C GLU A 275 21.57 -43.68 -43.23
N PHE A 276 21.68 -43.52 -44.55
CA PHE A 276 20.94 -42.70 -45.50
C PHE A 276 19.61 -43.31 -45.98
N ILE A 277 18.92 -42.51 -46.82
CA ILE A 277 17.95 -42.85 -47.91
C ILE A 277 16.49 -42.51 -47.52
N CYS A 278 15.69 -41.67 -48.20
CA CYS A 278 15.74 -40.96 -49.51
C CYS A 278 15.50 -39.45 -49.32
#